data_AF-A0A7Y2KJC5-F1
#
_entry.id   AF-A0A7Y2KJC5-F1
#
_cell.length_a   1.000
_cell.length_b   1.000
_cell.length_c   1.000
_cell.angle_alpha   90.00
_cell.angle_beta   90.00
_cell.angle_gamma   90.00
#
_symmetry.space_group_name_H-M   'P 1'
#
loop_
_entity.id
_entity.type
_entity.pdbx_description
1 polymer ?
#
loop_
_entity_poly.entity_id
_entity_poly.type
_entity_poly.pdbx_seq_one_letter_code
_entity_poly.pdbx_strand_id
1 'polypeptide(L)'
;MLNAFQNITKVPELKKRLFATAMLLTVYRIGVYIPTPGIDTQSLTALFNAQSGTLFGLIDMFSGGAVSRFSIFTLGIMPYISASIILQLLTVVIPQLEKLSKEGELGRRKITQYTRYGTILLSVIQGLGISVGIENVTGVGQAASVVYNPGWGFRLMTVLTLTSGTAFLMWLGEQITERGIGNGISLIIFAGIVARFPSGLVRTFTLIRTGEMGIFIGLLLLLIMVSVVAIIIYFERAHRRIPVQYARRIVGRRIYGGQSTHLPLKVNTAGVIPPIFASSILLFPATLSNFIDHPVTQRISQTLTPGNVAYEGLYIAFIIFFCYFYTAVTFNPVDVADNMKKYGGFVPGIRPGKKTAEYIDRILTRITLGGALYVSAVCVLPSIL
;
A
#
# COMPACT_ATOMS: atom_id res chain seq x y z
N MET A 1 -14.46 19.60 -2.99
CA MET A 1 -13.40 19.27 -2.01
C MET A 1 -12.94 20.49 -1.20
N LEU A 2 -12.83 21.70 -1.79
CA LEU A 2 -12.46 22.93 -1.06
C LEU A 2 -13.37 23.26 0.13
N ASN A 3 -14.70 23.09 0.00
CA ASN A 3 -15.64 23.28 1.12
C ASN A 3 -15.42 22.29 2.28
N ALA A 4 -14.89 21.09 2.01
CA ALA A 4 -14.56 20.12 3.06
C ALA A 4 -13.36 20.60 3.88
N PHE A 5 -12.33 21.17 3.24
CA PHE A 5 -11.17 21.76 3.94
C PHE A 5 -11.56 22.95 4.82
N GLN A 6 -12.49 23.79 4.37
CA GLN A 6 -13.01 24.91 5.18
C GLN A 6 -13.86 24.44 6.37
N ASN A 7 -14.48 23.27 6.28
CA ASN A 7 -15.28 22.71 7.37
C ASN A 7 -14.43 21.99 8.43
N ILE A 8 -13.19 21.58 8.11
CA ILE A 8 -12.27 20.95 9.07
C ILE A 8 -11.98 21.88 10.26
N THR A 9 -11.86 23.18 10.03
CA THR A 9 -11.60 24.17 11.10
C THR A 9 -12.85 24.51 11.91
N LYS A 10 -14.04 24.28 11.36
CA LYS A 10 -15.34 24.60 11.99
C LYS A 10 -15.86 23.50 12.91
N VAL A 11 -15.51 22.23 12.64
CA VAL A 11 -16.01 21.09 13.42
C VAL A 11 -14.97 20.67 14.46
N PRO A 12 -15.21 20.86 15.78
CA PRO A 12 -14.23 20.59 16.83
C PRO A 12 -13.83 19.11 16.92
N GLU A 13 -14.74 18.18 16.59
CA GLU A 13 -14.43 16.74 16.55
C GLU A 13 -13.40 16.41 15.45
N LEU A 14 -13.59 16.95 14.24
CA LEU A 14 -12.65 16.77 13.12
C LEU A 14 -11.28 17.36 13.45
N LYS A 15 -11.23 18.52 14.10
CA LYS A 15 -9.98 19.13 14.57
C LYS A 15 -9.25 18.22 15.57
N LYS A 16 -9.97 17.63 16.54
CA LYS A 16 -9.39 16.70 17.52
C LYS A 16 -8.82 15.44 16.85
N ARG A 17 -9.56 14.86 15.90
CA ARG A 17 -9.10 13.70 15.13
C ARG A 17 -7.87 14.03 14.28
N LEU A 18 -7.87 15.19 13.60
CA LEU A 18 -6.74 15.66 12.80
C LEU A 18 -5.49 15.86 13.67
N PHE A 19 -5.64 16.50 14.82
CA PHE A 19 -4.55 16.72 15.76
C PHE A 19 -4.01 15.40 16.32
N ALA A 20 -4.89 14.46 16.67
CA ALA A 20 -4.49 13.11 17.10
C ALA A 20 -3.70 12.39 16.00
N THR A 21 -4.16 12.42 14.76
CA THR A 21 -3.42 11.86 13.62
C THR A 21 -2.06 12.52 13.43
N ALA A 22 -2.00 13.86 13.44
CA ALA A 22 -0.74 14.59 13.29
C ALA A 22 0.26 14.29 14.42
N MET A 23 -0.22 14.20 15.66
CA MET A 23 0.60 13.85 16.82
C MET A 23 1.17 12.43 16.70
N LEU A 24 0.33 11.45 16.35
CA LEU A 24 0.76 10.06 16.15
C LEU A 24 1.75 9.92 14.99
N LEU A 25 1.53 10.63 13.87
CA LEU A 25 2.49 10.66 12.76
C LEU A 25 3.81 11.34 13.14
N THR A 26 3.77 12.33 14.03
CA THR A 26 4.99 12.96 14.57
C THR A 26 5.77 11.96 15.43
N VAL A 27 5.11 11.19 16.28
CA VAL A 27 5.74 10.11 17.06
C VAL A 27 6.36 9.06 16.15
N TYR A 28 5.65 8.63 15.10
CA TYR A 28 6.22 7.76 14.06
C TYR A 28 7.50 8.36 13.48
N ARG A 29 7.48 9.66 13.12
CA ARG A 29 8.63 10.31 12.51
C ARG A 29 9.82 10.40 13.46
N ILE A 30 9.59 10.71 14.74
CA ILE A 30 10.65 10.73 15.77
C ILE A 30 11.29 9.35 15.88
N GLY A 31 10.49 8.28 15.92
CA GLY A 31 11.04 6.92 16.02
C GLY A 31 11.84 6.47 14.80
N VAL A 32 11.62 7.03 13.61
CA VAL A 32 12.49 6.79 12.44
C VAL A 32 13.93 7.30 12.66
N TYR A 33 14.14 8.26 13.57
CA TYR A 33 15.47 8.77 13.91
C TYR A 33 16.13 8.04 15.09
N ILE A 34 15.45 7.07 15.71
CA ILE A 34 16.03 6.28 16.81
C ILE A 34 16.75 5.07 16.19
N PRO A 35 18.09 5.02 16.23
CA PRO A 35 18.86 3.93 15.63
C PRO A 35 18.72 2.63 16.44
N THR A 36 18.82 1.50 15.76
CA THR A 36 18.87 0.19 16.43
C THR A 36 20.21 0.03 17.15
N PRO A 37 20.25 -0.48 18.39
CA PRO A 37 21.50 -0.74 19.10
C PRO A 37 22.42 -1.71 18.34
N GLY A 38 23.73 -1.44 18.34
CA GLY A 38 24.73 -2.37 17.81
C GLY A 38 25.17 -2.13 16.37
N ILE A 39 24.69 -1.06 15.72
CA ILE A 39 24.98 -0.76 14.31
C ILE A 39 25.51 0.66 14.12
N ASP A 40 26.52 0.81 13.26
CA ASP A 40 26.99 2.10 12.78
C ASP A 40 26.12 2.64 11.63
N THR A 41 25.28 3.62 11.96
CA THR A 41 24.39 4.28 10.98
C THR A 41 25.12 5.10 9.93
N GLN A 42 26.34 5.58 10.18
CA GLN A 42 27.08 6.40 9.23
C GLN A 42 27.63 5.55 8.08
N SER A 43 28.25 4.41 8.43
CA SER A 43 28.74 3.43 7.45
C SER A 43 27.61 2.84 6.58
N LEU A 44 26.44 2.58 7.18
CA LEU A 44 25.26 2.13 6.44
C LEU A 44 24.71 3.21 5.49
N THR A 45 24.62 4.46 5.94
CA THR A 45 24.12 5.55 5.08
C THR A 45 25.03 5.73 3.85
N ALA A 46 26.35 5.57 4.00
CA ALA A 46 27.30 5.63 2.90
C ALA A 46 27.12 4.47 1.89
N LEU A 47 26.93 3.24 2.38
CA LEU A 47 26.57 2.07 1.56
C LEU A 47 25.25 2.27 0.81
N PHE A 48 24.23 2.80 1.48
CA PHE A 48 22.93 3.07 0.88
C PHE A 48 22.99 4.15 -0.20
N ASN A 49 23.80 5.19 -0.01
CA ASN A 49 24.03 6.21 -1.03
C ASN A 49 24.72 5.64 -2.28
N ALA A 50 25.59 4.63 -2.13
CA ALA A 50 26.22 3.94 -3.24
C ALA A 50 25.27 2.97 -3.98
N GLN A 51 24.21 2.48 -3.31
CA GLN A 51 23.25 1.50 -3.86
C GLN A 51 21.82 2.06 -4.03
N SER A 52 21.65 3.38 -4.15
CA SER A 52 20.34 4.05 -4.12
C SER A 52 19.35 3.64 -5.23
N GLY A 53 19.83 3.01 -6.32
CA GLY A 53 19.01 2.50 -7.42
C GLY A 53 18.55 1.04 -7.27
N THR A 54 18.86 0.38 -6.17
CA THR A 54 18.52 -1.03 -5.96
C THR A 54 17.15 -1.21 -5.29
N LEU A 55 16.69 -2.47 -5.20
CA LEU A 55 15.47 -2.83 -4.47
C LEU A 55 15.43 -2.27 -3.03
N PHE A 56 16.59 -2.12 -2.39
CA PHE A 56 16.72 -1.50 -1.08
C PHE A 56 16.22 -0.05 -1.05
N GLY A 57 16.37 0.71 -2.13
CA GLY A 57 15.83 2.07 -2.26
C GLY A 57 14.30 2.11 -2.24
N LEU A 58 13.63 1.11 -2.82
CA LEU A 58 12.17 0.98 -2.83
C LEU A 58 11.63 0.62 -1.42
N ILE A 59 12.31 -0.30 -0.72
CA ILE A 59 12.02 -0.63 0.69
C ILE A 59 12.20 0.62 1.58
N ASP A 60 13.27 1.36 1.34
CA ASP A 60 13.60 2.58 2.09
C ASP A 60 12.58 3.71 1.83
N MET A 61 12.04 3.80 0.60
CA MET A 61 10.96 4.72 0.25
C MET A 61 9.68 4.44 1.04
N PHE A 62 9.24 3.17 1.09
CA PHE A 62 8.04 2.78 1.85
C PHE A 62 8.21 2.90 3.36
N SER A 63 9.43 2.73 3.87
CA SER A 63 9.75 2.86 5.29
C SER A 63 10.08 4.31 5.72
N GLY A 64 10.07 5.26 4.78
CA GLY A 64 10.29 6.68 5.07
C GLY A 64 11.72 7.03 5.49
N GLY A 65 12.72 6.19 5.21
CA GLY A 65 14.11 6.42 5.66
C GLY A 65 14.51 5.62 6.89
N ALA A 66 13.66 4.71 7.35
CA ALA A 66 13.99 3.85 8.46
C ALA A 66 15.07 2.83 8.09
N VAL A 67 15.10 2.35 6.84
CA VAL A 67 16.05 1.33 6.38
C VAL A 67 17.44 1.93 6.17
N SER A 68 17.54 3.06 5.48
CA SER A 68 18.81 3.76 5.24
C SER A 68 19.52 4.19 6.53
N ARG A 69 18.77 4.48 7.59
CA ARG A 69 19.27 4.87 8.93
C ARG A 69 19.31 3.72 9.93
N PHE A 70 18.86 2.54 9.51
CA PHE A 70 18.67 1.36 10.35
C PHE A 70 18.01 1.65 11.71
N SER A 71 16.84 2.28 11.66
CA SER A 71 16.10 2.64 12.85
C SER A 71 15.35 1.44 13.45
N ILE A 72 14.79 1.63 14.64
CA ILE A 72 13.87 0.67 15.27
C ILE A 72 12.67 0.30 14.37
N PHE A 73 12.39 1.10 13.34
CA PHE A 73 11.33 0.91 12.36
C PHE A 73 11.83 0.40 11.00
N THR A 74 13.00 -0.23 10.94
CA THR A 74 13.57 -0.74 9.67
C THR A 74 12.61 -1.64 8.90
N LEU A 75 11.91 -2.56 9.58
CA LEU A 75 10.87 -3.40 8.95
C LEU A 75 9.62 -2.58 8.54
N GLY A 76 9.43 -1.42 9.15
CA GLY A 76 8.29 -0.55 8.92
C GLY A 76 6.97 -1.27 9.20
N ILE A 77 5.99 -1.04 8.32
CA ILE A 77 4.68 -1.67 8.38
C ILE A 77 4.58 -2.88 7.42
N MET A 78 5.68 -3.24 6.74
CA MET A 78 5.71 -4.32 5.74
C MET A 78 5.31 -5.70 6.29
N PRO A 79 5.77 -6.14 7.48
CA PRO A 79 5.32 -7.42 8.05
C PRO A 79 3.80 -7.48 8.21
N TYR A 80 3.17 -6.36 8.55
CA TYR A 80 1.72 -6.26 8.66
C TYR A 80 1.05 -6.35 7.30
N ILE A 81 1.56 -5.63 6.30
CA ILE A 81 1.04 -5.68 4.93
C ILE A 81 1.09 -7.13 4.44
N SER A 82 2.23 -7.82 4.58
CA SER A 82 2.40 -9.21 4.19
C SER A 82 1.43 -10.14 4.93
N ALA A 83 1.27 -9.99 6.25
CA ALA A 83 0.31 -10.76 7.02
C ALA A 83 -1.13 -10.53 6.54
N SER A 84 -1.49 -9.28 6.24
CA SER A 84 -2.83 -8.92 5.75
C SER A 84 -3.12 -9.52 4.37
N ILE A 85 -2.12 -9.54 3.48
CA ILE A 85 -2.20 -10.18 2.16
C ILE A 85 -2.44 -11.67 2.32
N ILE A 86 -1.63 -12.33 3.15
CA ILE A 86 -1.74 -13.78 3.39
C ILE A 86 -3.14 -14.12 3.91
N LEU A 87 -3.64 -13.39 4.91
CA LEU A 87 -4.98 -13.60 5.46
C LEU A 87 -6.07 -13.32 4.42
N GLN A 88 -5.92 -12.29 3.59
CA GLN A 88 -6.88 -11.96 2.55
C GLN A 88 -6.93 -13.04 1.46
N LEU A 89 -5.78 -13.60 1.05
CA LEU A 89 -5.72 -14.75 0.15
C LEU A 89 -6.34 -16.00 0.79
N LEU A 90 -6.03 -16.27 2.06
CA LEU A 90 -6.57 -17.41 2.80
C LEU A 90 -8.09 -17.31 2.98
N THR A 91 -8.67 -16.11 3.08
CA THR A 91 -10.14 -15.96 3.16
C THR A 91 -10.88 -16.43 1.91
N VAL A 92 -10.21 -16.45 0.76
CA VAL A 92 -10.80 -16.96 -0.50
C VAL A 92 -10.64 -18.47 -0.62
N VAL A 93 -9.51 -18.99 -0.15
CA VAL A 93 -9.18 -20.42 -0.25
C VAL A 93 -9.89 -21.24 0.83
N ILE A 94 -10.07 -20.68 2.04
CA ILE A 94 -10.61 -21.36 3.21
C ILE A 94 -12.05 -20.89 3.49
N PRO A 95 -13.08 -21.74 3.26
CA PRO A 95 -14.48 -21.36 3.43
C PRO A 95 -14.85 -20.92 4.85
N GLN A 96 -14.13 -21.40 5.86
CA GLN A 96 -14.32 -20.99 7.26
C GLN A 96 -13.92 -19.53 7.49
N LEU A 97 -12.83 -19.09 6.88
CA LEU A 97 -12.39 -17.69 6.94
C LEU A 97 -13.30 -16.79 6.10
N GLU A 98 -13.82 -17.29 4.99
CA GLU A 98 -14.83 -16.59 4.18
C GLU A 98 -16.12 -16.33 4.99
N LYS A 99 -16.64 -17.37 5.67
CA LYS A 99 -17.81 -17.25 6.55
C LYS A 99 -17.55 -16.24 7.66
N LEU A 100 -16.40 -16.34 8.30
CA LEU A 100 -15.98 -15.39 9.33
C LEU A 100 -15.95 -13.95 8.79
N SER A 101 -15.47 -13.72 7.57
CA SER A 101 -15.50 -12.39 6.94
C SER A 101 -16.92 -11.85 6.73
N LYS A 102 -17.91 -12.75 6.52
CA LYS A 102 -19.33 -12.43 6.33
C LYS A 102 -20.13 -12.26 7.63
N GLU A 103 -19.57 -12.63 8.79
CA GLU A 103 -20.20 -12.46 10.12
C GLU A 103 -20.23 -11.00 10.63
N GLY A 104 -19.81 -10.04 9.80
CA GLY A 104 -19.87 -8.61 10.12
C GLY A 104 -18.67 -8.12 10.92
N GLU A 105 -18.90 -7.21 11.88
CA GLU A 105 -17.79 -6.55 12.62
C GLU A 105 -17.00 -7.52 13.50
N LEU A 106 -17.67 -8.47 14.16
CA LEU A 106 -17.01 -9.45 15.03
C LEU A 106 -16.06 -10.34 14.23
N GLY A 107 -16.49 -10.79 13.05
CA GLY A 107 -15.69 -11.58 12.14
C GLY A 107 -14.46 -10.83 11.61
N ARG A 108 -14.65 -9.57 11.19
CA ARG A 108 -13.54 -8.69 10.77
C ARG A 108 -12.52 -8.45 11.88
N ARG A 109 -12.97 -8.27 13.13
CA ARG A 109 -12.06 -8.14 14.29
C ARG A 109 -11.23 -9.40 14.50
N LYS A 110 -11.81 -10.59 14.31
CA LYS A 110 -11.08 -11.86 14.46
C LYS A 110 -10.05 -12.07 13.35
N ILE A 111 -10.37 -11.71 12.11
CA ILE A 111 -9.39 -11.70 10.99
C ILE A 111 -8.25 -10.71 11.27
N THR A 112 -8.58 -9.54 11.83
CA THR A 112 -7.57 -8.55 12.24
C THR A 112 -6.67 -9.13 13.31
N GLN A 113 -7.21 -9.84 14.30
CA GLN A 113 -6.44 -10.51 15.34
C GLN A 113 -5.46 -11.56 14.77
N TYR A 114 -5.89 -12.39 13.82
CA TYR A 114 -4.98 -13.32 13.13
C TYR A 114 -3.91 -12.58 12.33
N THR A 115 -4.25 -11.45 11.71
CA THR A 115 -3.29 -10.59 11.02
C THR A 115 -2.24 -10.05 11.99
N ARG A 116 -2.61 -9.67 13.22
CA ARG A 116 -1.64 -9.24 14.26
C ARG A 116 -0.67 -10.34 14.65
N TYR A 117 -1.17 -11.56 14.88
CA TYR A 117 -0.31 -12.69 15.20
C TYR A 117 0.64 -13.03 14.05
N GLY A 118 0.13 -13.02 12.81
CA GLY A 118 0.93 -13.19 11.61
C GLY A 118 2.00 -12.10 11.47
N THR A 119 1.67 -10.85 11.80
CA THR A 119 2.60 -9.71 11.76
C THR A 119 3.79 -9.94 12.67
N ILE A 120 3.54 -10.36 13.92
CA ILE A 120 4.60 -10.63 14.90
C ILE A 120 5.48 -11.78 14.40
N LEU A 121 4.88 -12.89 13.97
CA LEU A 121 5.62 -14.04 13.45
C LEU A 121 6.52 -13.66 12.25
N LEU A 122 5.96 -12.92 11.28
CA LEU A 122 6.71 -12.45 10.13
C LEU A 122 7.81 -11.46 10.52
N SER A 123 7.57 -10.58 11.49
CA SER A 123 8.57 -9.63 11.95
C SER A 123 9.75 -10.31 12.64
N VAL A 124 9.52 -11.43 13.35
CA VAL A 124 10.60 -12.24 13.93
C VAL A 124 11.43 -12.89 12.83
N ILE A 125 10.79 -13.50 11.84
CA ILE A 125 11.46 -14.17 10.71
C ILE A 125 12.26 -13.15 9.86
N GLN A 126 11.63 -12.04 9.48
CA GLN A 126 12.27 -10.99 8.69
C GLN A 126 13.36 -10.27 9.49
N GLY A 127 13.14 -10.02 10.79
CA GLY A 127 14.12 -9.43 11.68
C GLY A 127 15.37 -10.30 11.83
N LEU A 128 15.19 -11.63 11.95
CA LEU A 128 16.30 -12.59 11.95
C LEU A 128 17.08 -12.50 10.64
N GLY A 129 16.37 -12.42 9.53
CA GLY A 129 16.95 -12.27 8.22
C GLY A 129 17.81 -11.06 8.02
N ILE A 130 17.27 -9.90 8.36
CA ILE A 130 17.98 -8.63 8.27
C ILE A 130 19.18 -8.65 9.22
N SER A 131 19.04 -9.22 10.42
CA SER A 131 20.15 -9.30 11.38
C SER A 131 21.32 -10.13 10.85
N VAL A 132 21.06 -11.28 10.24
CA VAL A 132 22.10 -12.13 9.62
C VAL A 132 22.66 -11.48 8.35
N GLY A 133 21.78 -10.87 7.53
CA GLY A 133 22.18 -10.18 6.31
C GLY A 133 23.17 -9.04 6.59
N ILE A 134 22.91 -8.23 7.61
CA ILE A 134 23.76 -7.07 7.95
C ILE A 134 25.05 -7.49 8.65
N GLU A 135 25.06 -8.58 9.40
CA GLU A 135 26.32 -9.16 9.90
C GLU A 135 27.25 -9.56 8.75
N ASN A 136 26.69 -10.01 7.63
CA ASN A 136 27.46 -10.43 6.45
C ASN A 136 27.84 -9.27 5.52
N VAL A 137 27.27 -8.08 5.70
CA VAL A 137 27.64 -6.88 4.94
C VAL A 137 28.91 -6.27 5.52
N THR A 138 30.03 -6.53 4.85
CA THR A 138 31.30 -5.84 5.10
C THR A 138 31.23 -4.42 4.53
N GLY A 139 31.63 -3.43 5.33
CA GLY A 139 31.66 -2.03 4.89
C GLY A 139 32.54 -1.82 3.67
N VAL A 140 32.25 -0.75 2.89
CA VAL A 140 33.14 -0.29 1.83
C VAL A 140 34.43 0.24 2.48
N GLY A 141 35.52 -0.51 2.32
CA GLY A 141 36.80 -0.27 2.98
C GLY A 141 36.99 -1.18 4.19
N GLN A 142 38.08 -1.95 4.19
CA GLN A 142 38.41 -3.07 5.09
C GLN A 142 38.56 -2.73 6.61
N ALA A 143 37.82 -1.77 7.18
CA ALA A 143 38.05 -1.33 8.57
C ALA A 143 36.81 -0.95 9.41
N ALA A 144 35.58 -1.14 8.94
CA ALA A 144 34.41 -0.98 9.80
C ALA A 144 33.38 -2.07 9.54
N SER A 145 33.31 -3.07 10.43
CA SER A 145 32.13 -3.92 10.50
C SER A 145 30.94 -3.02 10.83
N VAL A 146 29.87 -3.12 10.04
CA VAL A 146 28.61 -2.37 10.26
C VAL A 146 28.03 -2.68 11.65
N VAL A 147 28.38 -3.84 12.20
CA VAL A 147 28.01 -4.31 13.53
C VAL A 147 29.23 -4.26 14.46
N TYR A 148 29.05 -3.67 15.65
CA TYR A 148 30.14 -3.53 16.64
C TYR A 148 30.60 -4.89 17.22
N ASN A 149 29.66 -5.81 17.48
CA ASN A 149 29.93 -7.15 18.00
C ASN A 149 29.02 -8.18 17.32
N PRO A 150 29.45 -8.83 16.23
CA PRO A 150 28.69 -9.89 15.57
C PRO A 150 28.47 -11.09 16.50
N GLY A 151 27.24 -11.63 16.56
CA GLY A 151 26.93 -12.79 17.40
C GLY A 151 25.45 -12.92 17.78
N TRP A 152 25.11 -14.03 18.43
CA TRP A 152 23.71 -14.32 18.82
C TRP A 152 23.09 -13.26 19.73
N GLY A 153 23.89 -12.57 20.56
CA GLY A 153 23.43 -11.44 21.37
C GLY A 153 22.94 -10.27 20.50
N PHE A 154 23.66 -9.94 19.43
CA PHE A 154 23.25 -8.91 18.48
C PHE A 154 22.01 -9.32 17.69
N ARG A 155 21.94 -10.57 17.22
CA ARG A 155 20.76 -11.10 16.49
C ARG A 155 19.50 -11.01 17.33
N LEU A 156 19.54 -11.50 18.57
CA LEU A 156 18.38 -11.47 19.46
C LEU A 156 17.97 -10.03 19.80
N MET A 157 18.93 -9.16 20.10
CA MET A 157 18.66 -7.74 20.37
C MET A 157 18.03 -7.04 19.16
N THR A 158 18.54 -7.31 17.96
CA THR A 158 18.02 -6.75 16.71
C THR A 158 16.61 -7.25 16.44
N VAL A 159 16.38 -8.57 16.56
CA VAL A 159 15.05 -9.17 16.37
C VAL A 159 14.03 -8.60 17.35
N LEU A 160 14.38 -8.50 18.63
CA LEU A 160 13.50 -7.93 19.65
C LEU A 160 13.20 -6.45 19.35
N THR A 161 14.22 -5.68 18.95
CA THR A 161 14.05 -4.25 18.65
C THR A 161 13.16 -4.04 17.41
N LEU A 162 13.41 -4.77 16.32
CA LEU A 162 12.64 -4.66 15.08
C LEU A 162 11.21 -5.19 15.24
N THR A 163 11.04 -6.28 15.99
CA THR A 163 9.70 -6.85 16.30
C THR A 163 8.91 -5.89 17.16
N SER A 164 9.51 -5.32 18.22
CA SER A 164 8.88 -4.34 19.10
C SER A 164 8.53 -3.05 18.33
N GLY A 165 9.43 -2.58 17.47
CA GLY A 165 9.18 -1.42 16.61
C GLY A 165 8.02 -1.66 15.65
N THR A 166 7.97 -2.81 14.99
CA THR A 166 6.86 -3.19 14.10
C THR A 166 5.53 -3.30 14.86
N ALA A 167 5.53 -3.94 16.03
CA ALA A 167 4.34 -4.05 16.87
C ALA A 167 3.83 -2.68 17.34
N PHE A 168 4.75 -1.77 17.68
CA PHE A 168 4.41 -0.39 18.01
C PHE A 168 3.81 0.37 16.81
N LEU A 169 4.38 0.21 15.60
CA LEU A 169 3.82 0.83 14.39
C LEU A 169 2.43 0.29 14.05
N MET A 170 2.22 -1.01 14.19
CA MET A 170 0.91 -1.64 14.01
C MET A 170 -0.10 -1.04 14.99
N TRP A 171 0.25 -0.95 16.28
CA TRP A 171 -0.60 -0.31 17.29
C TRP A 171 -0.88 1.15 16.97
N LEU A 172 0.14 1.91 16.54
CA LEU A 172 0.01 3.31 16.16
C LEU A 172 -0.96 3.47 14.96
N GLY A 173 -0.86 2.59 13.96
CA GLY A 173 -1.78 2.54 12.82
C GLY A 173 -3.23 2.24 13.23
N GLU A 174 -3.43 1.32 14.15
CA GLU A 174 -4.76 1.05 14.71
C GLU A 174 -5.31 2.26 15.49
N GLN A 175 -4.48 2.91 16.31
CA GLN A 175 -4.89 4.12 17.05
C GLN A 175 -5.23 5.29 16.13
N ILE A 176 -4.51 5.48 15.01
CA ILE A 176 -4.90 6.47 14.00
C ILE A 176 -6.25 6.10 13.37
N THR A 177 -6.52 4.81 13.16
CA THR A 177 -7.79 4.36 12.56
C THR A 177 -8.98 4.57 13.51
N GLU A 178 -8.79 4.32 14.81
CA GLU A 178 -9.85 4.48 15.82
C GLU A 178 -10.09 5.94 16.21
N ARG A 179 -9.02 6.70 16.46
CA ARG A 179 -9.10 8.07 17.04
C ARG A 179 -8.83 9.18 16.03
N GLY A 180 -8.29 8.83 14.87
CA GLY A 180 -7.88 9.76 13.83
C GLY A 180 -8.83 9.78 12.63
N ILE A 181 -8.24 10.02 11.46
CA ILE A 181 -8.97 10.16 10.20
C ILE A 181 -8.44 9.11 9.22
N GLY A 182 -9.34 8.39 8.55
CA GLY A 182 -8.99 7.43 7.50
C GLY A 182 -8.38 6.13 8.03
N ASN A 183 -7.60 5.44 7.19
CA ASN A 183 -6.90 4.22 7.55
C ASN A 183 -5.48 4.57 8.02
N GLY A 184 -5.19 4.29 9.29
CA GLY A 184 -3.92 4.66 9.90
C GLY A 184 -2.70 3.99 9.27
N ILE A 185 -2.84 2.75 8.81
CA ILE A 185 -1.77 2.00 8.16
C ILE A 185 -1.40 2.66 6.83
N SER A 186 -2.41 3.01 6.03
CA SER A 186 -2.21 3.77 4.79
C SER A 186 -1.61 5.15 5.04
N LEU A 187 -1.98 5.82 6.14
CA LEU A 187 -1.42 7.11 6.52
C LEU A 187 0.04 7.05 6.95
N ILE A 188 0.46 5.98 7.63
CA ILE A 188 1.89 5.77 7.98
C ILE A 188 2.72 5.64 6.69
N ILE A 189 2.27 4.84 5.73
CA ILE A 189 2.93 4.69 4.42
C ILE A 189 2.99 6.03 3.69
N PHE A 190 1.85 6.73 3.63
CA PHE A 190 1.76 8.05 3.01
C PHE A 190 2.73 9.05 3.64
N ALA A 191 2.78 9.12 4.97
CA ALA A 191 3.67 10.00 5.70
C ALA A 191 5.15 9.65 5.42
N GLY A 192 5.49 8.36 5.33
CA GLY A 192 6.83 7.90 4.98
C GLY A 192 7.28 8.37 3.59
N ILE A 193 6.42 8.22 2.58
CA ILE A 193 6.70 8.64 1.20
C ILE A 193 6.78 10.17 1.10
N VAL A 194 5.80 10.89 1.65
CA VAL A 194 5.73 12.36 1.58
C VAL A 194 6.87 13.02 2.34
N ALA A 195 7.38 12.41 3.41
CA ALA A 195 8.53 12.96 4.14
C ALA A 195 9.81 13.07 3.28
N ARG A 196 9.92 12.29 2.18
CA ARG A 196 11.05 12.36 1.24
C ARG A 196 10.87 13.42 0.14
N PHE A 197 9.63 13.85 -0.08
CA PHE A 197 9.30 14.78 -1.16
C PHE A 197 10.05 16.12 -1.04
N PRO A 198 10.14 16.78 0.14
CA PRO A 198 10.90 18.02 0.29
C PRO A 198 12.39 17.86 -0.01
N SER A 199 13.02 16.79 0.50
CA SER A 199 14.43 16.51 0.22
C SER A 199 14.69 16.23 -1.26
N GLY A 200 13.74 15.57 -1.95
CA GLY A 200 13.80 15.36 -3.39
C GLY A 200 13.78 16.69 -4.15
N LEU A 201 12.85 17.59 -3.81
CA LEU A 201 12.76 18.92 -4.42
C LEU A 201 14.03 19.75 -4.21
N VAL A 202 14.57 19.76 -2.99
CA VAL A 202 15.82 20.48 -2.70
C VAL A 202 16.97 19.93 -3.53
N ARG A 203 17.10 18.59 -3.63
CA ARG A 203 18.14 17.93 -4.43
C ARG A 203 18.00 18.28 -5.92
N THR A 204 16.79 18.23 -6.46
CA THR A 204 16.52 18.63 -7.85
C THR A 204 16.83 20.11 -8.08
N PHE A 205 16.47 21.00 -7.15
CA PHE A 205 16.78 22.42 -7.27
C PHE A 205 18.28 22.70 -7.20
N THR A 206 19.02 21.99 -6.34
CA THR A 206 20.49 22.09 -6.33
C THR A 206 21.12 21.62 -7.63
N LEU A 207 20.63 20.52 -8.23
CA LEU A 207 21.11 20.02 -9.54
C LEU A 207 20.89 21.02 -10.69
N ILE A 208 19.77 21.75 -10.65
CA ILE A 208 19.50 22.84 -11.61
C ILE A 208 20.47 24.01 -11.36
N ARG A 209 20.73 24.36 -10.10
CA ARG A 209 21.61 25.47 -9.73
C ARG A 209 23.08 25.20 -10.02
N THR A 210 23.54 23.95 -9.87
CA THR A 210 24.92 23.54 -10.19
C THR A 210 25.15 23.36 -11.70
N GLY A 211 24.10 23.44 -12.52
CA GLY A 211 24.19 23.29 -13.97
C GLY A 211 24.31 21.83 -14.44
N GLU A 212 24.28 20.86 -13.52
CA GLU A 212 24.26 19.42 -13.85
C GLU A 212 22.95 19.01 -14.53
N MET A 213 21.86 19.72 -14.25
CA MET A 213 20.57 19.53 -14.92
C MET A 213 20.13 20.81 -15.62
N GLY A 214 19.88 20.73 -16.93
CA GLY A 214 19.33 21.85 -17.69
C GLY A 214 17.96 22.28 -17.15
N ILE A 215 17.75 23.60 -17.03
CA ILE A 215 16.48 24.19 -16.57
C ILE A 215 15.27 23.64 -17.35
N PHE A 216 15.46 23.37 -18.65
CA PHE A 216 14.45 22.79 -19.52
C PHE A 216 14.01 21.38 -19.06
N ILE A 217 14.94 20.51 -18.68
CA ILE A 217 14.65 19.15 -18.17
C ILE A 217 13.92 19.25 -16.82
N GLY A 218 14.35 20.16 -15.94
CA GLY A 218 13.68 20.41 -14.67
C GLY A 218 12.23 20.87 -14.82
N LEU A 219 11.96 21.78 -15.76
CA LEU A 219 10.60 22.23 -16.06
C LEU A 219 9.74 21.12 -16.68
N LEU A 220 10.31 20.34 -17.60
CA LEU A 220 9.64 19.19 -18.21
C LEU A 220 9.24 18.15 -17.17
N LEU A 221 10.15 17.82 -16.24
CA LEU A 221 9.90 16.87 -15.16
C LEU A 221 8.77 17.35 -14.25
N LEU A 222 8.77 18.64 -13.88
CA LEU A 222 7.69 19.24 -13.08
C LEU A 222 6.33 19.17 -13.80
N LEU A 223 6.31 19.46 -15.10
CA LEU A 223 5.11 19.39 -15.92
C LEU A 223 4.57 17.95 -16.01
N ILE A 224 5.45 16.95 -16.17
CA ILE A 224 5.09 15.54 -16.15
C ILE A 224 4.49 15.15 -14.79
N MET A 225 5.13 15.55 -13.68
CA MET A 225 4.61 15.25 -12.33
C MET A 225 3.20 15.81 -12.10
N VAL A 226 2.96 17.07 -12.47
CA VAL A 226 1.64 17.70 -12.34
C VAL A 226 0.62 17.00 -13.24
N SER A 227 1.02 16.64 -14.46
CA SER A 227 0.15 15.93 -15.41
C SER A 227 -0.25 14.54 -14.90
N VAL A 228 0.70 13.78 -14.33
CA VAL A 228 0.44 12.46 -13.73
C VAL A 228 -0.55 12.59 -12.56
N VAL A 229 -0.36 13.57 -11.67
CA VAL A 229 -1.30 13.81 -10.56
C VAL A 229 -2.70 14.18 -11.08
N ALA A 230 -2.79 15.01 -12.12
CA ALA A 230 -4.08 15.37 -12.72
C ALA A 230 -4.79 14.14 -13.34
N ILE A 231 -4.05 13.30 -14.06
CA ILE A 231 -4.55 12.03 -14.62
C ILE A 231 -5.05 11.12 -13.48
N ILE A 232 -4.28 11.00 -12.38
CA ILE A 232 -4.68 10.19 -11.23
C ILE A 232 -6.01 10.68 -10.64
N ILE A 233 -6.16 11.99 -10.43
CA ILE A 233 -7.39 12.58 -9.90
C ILE A 233 -8.58 12.34 -10.84
N TYR A 234 -8.36 12.40 -12.16
CA TYR A 234 -9.41 12.14 -13.15
C TYR A 234 -9.91 10.69 -13.07
N PHE A 235 -9.00 9.71 -13.09
CA PHE A 235 -9.36 8.29 -13.03
C PHE A 235 -9.98 7.88 -11.68
N GLU A 236 -9.51 8.44 -10.57
CA GLU A 236 -10.09 8.15 -9.24
C GLU A 236 -11.48 8.75 -9.03
N ARG A 237 -11.81 9.85 -9.72
CA ARG A 237 -13.16 10.43 -9.69
C ARG A 237 -14.11 9.81 -10.73
N ALA A 238 -13.56 9.12 -11.72
CA ALA A 238 -14.33 8.48 -12.77
C ALA A 238 -15.18 7.33 -12.20
N HIS A 239 -16.47 7.36 -12.50
CA HIS A 239 -17.41 6.31 -12.13
C HIS A 239 -18.39 6.07 -13.26
N ARG A 240 -18.66 4.79 -13.54
CA ARG A 240 -19.71 4.38 -14.45
C ARG A 240 -21.03 4.31 -13.69
N ARG A 241 -22.03 5.03 -14.17
CA ARG A 241 -23.38 5.04 -13.57
C ARG A 241 -24.23 3.96 -14.23
N ILE A 242 -24.68 2.97 -13.46
CA ILE A 242 -25.70 2.01 -13.91
C ILE A 242 -27.07 2.54 -13.47
N PRO A 243 -28.00 2.85 -14.38
CA PRO A 243 -29.33 3.33 -14.00
C PRO A 243 -30.12 2.21 -13.31
N VAL A 244 -30.73 2.53 -12.19
CA VAL A 244 -31.57 1.63 -11.40
C VAL A 244 -32.92 2.31 -11.18
N GLN A 245 -33.99 1.56 -11.33
CA GLN A 245 -35.34 2.01 -11.01
C GLN A 245 -35.86 1.20 -9.84
N TYR A 246 -36.43 1.88 -8.85
CA TYR A 246 -37.17 1.23 -7.78
C TYR A 246 -38.63 1.11 -8.16
N ALA A 247 -39.22 -0.05 -7.87
CA ALA A 247 -40.63 -0.31 -8.13
C ALA A 247 -41.50 0.79 -7.49
N ARG A 248 -42.46 1.29 -8.27
CA ARG A 248 -43.47 2.25 -7.80
C ARG A 248 -44.49 1.50 -6.96
N ARG A 249 -44.83 2.03 -5.79
CA ARG A 249 -45.98 1.55 -5.01
C ARG A 249 -47.14 2.51 -5.25
N ILE A 250 -48.17 2.03 -5.96
CA ILE A 250 -49.41 2.78 -6.14
C ILE A 250 -50.28 2.48 -4.91
N VAL A 251 -50.64 3.52 -4.15
CA VAL A 251 -51.58 3.40 -3.03
C VAL A 251 -52.73 4.39 -3.30
N GLY A 252 -53.91 3.86 -3.62
CA GLY A 252 -55.05 4.68 -4.06
C GLY A 252 -54.80 5.37 -5.41
N ARG A 253 -55.10 6.68 -5.50
CA ARG A 253 -54.83 7.53 -6.70
C ARG A 253 -53.44 8.20 -6.70
N ARG A 254 -52.61 7.99 -5.67
CA ARG A 254 -51.30 8.65 -5.56
C ARG A 254 -50.17 7.64 -5.82
N ILE A 255 -49.28 8.03 -6.71
CA ILE A 255 -48.06 7.28 -7.03
C ILE A 255 -47.00 7.66 -5.99
N TYR A 256 -46.59 6.70 -5.16
CA TYR A 256 -45.46 6.87 -4.25
C TYR A 256 -44.24 6.11 -4.80
N GLY A 257 -43.10 6.79 -4.88
CA GLY A 257 -41.84 6.20 -5.34
C GLY A 257 -41.68 6.19 -6.87
N GLY A 258 -40.68 5.44 -7.34
CA GLY A 258 -40.28 5.40 -8.76
C GLY A 258 -39.26 6.44 -9.18
N GLN A 259 -38.43 6.91 -8.24
CA GLN A 259 -37.29 7.75 -8.58
C GLN A 259 -36.22 6.89 -9.25
N SER A 260 -35.76 7.32 -10.43
CA SER A 260 -34.57 6.76 -11.05
C SER A 260 -33.37 7.15 -10.19
N THR A 261 -32.60 6.14 -9.80
CA THR A 261 -31.28 6.34 -9.20
C THR A 261 -30.21 5.75 -10.12
N HIS A 262 -28.97 5.83 -9.70
CA HIS A 262 -27.89 5.10 -10.33
C HIS A 262 -27.03 4.41 -9.27
N LEU A 263 -26.54 3.22 -9.60
CA LEU A 263 -25.48 2.55 -8.87
C LEU A 263 -24.13 3.02 -9.46
N PRO A 264 -23.32 3.79 -8.71
CA PRO A 264 -22.01 4.22 -9.18
C PRO A 264 -20.99 3.08 -9.02
N LEU A 265 -20.35 2.67 -10.11
CA LEU A 265 -19.20 1.79 -10.11
C LEU A 265 -17.94 2.59 -10.41
N LYS A 266 -17.00 2.64 -9.46
CA LYS A 266 -15.72 3.34 -9.65
C LYS A 266 -14.87 2.63 -10.70
N VAL A 267 -14.04 3.37 -11.43
CA VAL A 267 -13.08 2.77 -12.38
C VAL A 267 -12.01 1.97 -11.67
N ASN A 268 -11.49 2.51 -10.57
CA ASN A 268 -10.59 1.81 -9.67
C ASN A 268 -11.31 1.52 -8.33
N THR A 269 -11.84 0.31 -8.19
CA THR A 269 -12.40 -0.17 -6.91
C THR A 269 -11.32 -0.56 -5.92
N ALA A 270 -10.13 -0.94 -6.42
CA ALA A 270 -9.05 -1.48 -5.62
C ALA A 270 -8.13 -0.41 -5.00
N GLY A 271 -8.17 0.81 -5.52
CA GLY A 271 -7.37 1.93 -5.03
C GLY A 271 -5.88 1.66 -5.19
N VAL A 272 -5.12 1.90 -4.12
CA VAL A 272 -3.65 1.77 -4.07
C VAL A 272 -3.19 0.40 -3.56
N ILE A 273 -4.11 -0.49 -3.18
CA ILE A 273 -3.78 -1.78 -2.57
C ILE A 273 -3.06 -2.73 -3.56
N PRO A 274 -3.50 -2.89 -4.82
CA PRO A 274 -2.86 -3.83 -5.75
C PRO A 274 -1.37 -3.55 -6.04
N PRO A 275 -0.93 -2.30 -6.29
CA PRO A 275 0.50 -2.00 -6.42
C PRO A 275 1.34 -2.37 -5.20
N ILE A 276 0.80 -2.17 -4.00
CA ILE A 276 1.47 -2.52 -2.74
C ILE A 276 1.59 -4.04 -2.60
N PHE A 277 0.57 -4.79 -3.02
CA PHE A 277 0.59 -6.25 -2.98
C PHE A 277 1.60 -6.81 -3.99
N ALA A 278 1.58 -6.27 -5.22
CA ALA A 278 2.53 -6.62 -6.27
C ALA A 278 3.98 -6.35 -5.83
N SER A 279 4.26 -5.18 -5.24
CA SER A 279 5.60 -4.85 -4.76
C SER A 279 6.05 -5.75 -3.60
N SER A 280 5.13 -6.10 -2.69
CA SER A 280 5.44 -6.98 -1.54
C SER A 280 5.80 -8.40 -1.97
N ILE A 281 5.12 -8.94 -2.98
CA ILE A 281 5.41 -10.29 -3.51
C ILE A 281 6.71 -10.30 -4.31
N LEU A 282 6.97 -9.28 -5.11
CA LEU A 282 8.25 -9.14 -5.82
C LEU A 282 9.44 -9.00 -4.86
N LEU A 283 9.20 -8.41 -3.68
CA LEU A 283 10.22 -8.30 -2.65
C LEU A 283 10.62 -9.66 -2.07
N PHE A 284 9.69 -10.61 -1.98
CA PHE A 284 9.88 -11.85 -1.24
C PHE A 284 11.04 -12.72 -1.79
N PRO A 285 11.11 -13.04 -3.10
CA PRO A 285 12.25 -13.77 -3.65
C PRO A 285 13.58 -13.03 -3.48
N ALA A 286 13.57 -11.70 -3.64
CA ALA A 286 14.76 -10.90 -3.46
C ALA A 286 15.24 -10.93 -2.01
N THR A 287 14.33 -10.88 -1.02
CA THR A 287 14.70 -11.08 0.38
C THR A 287 15.31 -12.46 0.61
N LEU A 288 14.72 -13.55 0.09
CA LEU A 288 15.25 -14.91 0.20
C LEU A 288 16.64 -15.07 -0.44
N SER A 289 16.91 -14.36 -1.54
CA SER A 289 18.24 -14.39 -2.18
C SER A 289 19.37 -13.87 -1.28
N ASN A 290 19.06 -13.04 -0.28
CA ASN A 290 20.04 -12.57 0.69
C ASN A 290 20.36 -13.62 1.78
N PHE A 291 19.54 -14.66 1.93
CA PHE A 291 19.76 -15.72 2.92
C PHE A 291 20.41 -16.96 2.32
N ILE A 292 20.18 -17.21 1.03
CA ILE A 292 20.65 -18.40 0.33
C ILE A 292 21.59 -17.95 -0.78
N ASP A 293 22.89 -18.07 -0.53
CA ASP A 293 23.95 -17.89 -1.53
C ASP A 293 23.96 -19.08 -2.50
N HIS A 294 23.06 -19.04 -3.47
CA HIS A 294 22.99 -20.00 -4.56
C HIS A 294 22.99 -19.27 -5.92
N PRO A 295 23.69 -19.75 -6.94
CA PRO A 295 23.78 -19.06 -8.23
C PRO A 295 22.41 -18.84 -8.91
N VAL A 296 21.44 -19.71 -8.64
CA VAL A 296 20.06 -19.56 -9.12
C VAL A 296 19.32 -18.43 -8.39
N THR A 297 19.47 -18.29 -7.08
CA THR A 297 18.81 -17.22 -6.30
C THR A 297 19.39 -15.85 -6.64
N GLN A 298 20.69 -15.77 -6.90
CA GLN A 298 21.35 -14.54 -7.34
C GLN A 298 20.92 -14.11 -8.76
N ARG A 299 20.79 -15.04 -9.72
CA ARG A 299 20.24 -14.74 -11.06
C ARG A 299 18.80 -14.24 -10.99
N ILE A 300 17.98 -14.85 -10.13
CA ILE A 300 16.60 -14.43 -9.89
C ILE A 300 16.57 -13.00 -9.31
N SER A 301 17.42 -12.72 -8.32
CA SER A 301 17.53 -11.39 -7.69
C SER A 301 17.97 -10.28 -8.66
N GLN A 302 18.98 -10.56 -9.48
CA GLN A 302 19.46 -9.63 -10.53
C GLN A 302 18.39 -9.37 -11.59
N THR A 303 17.55 -10.36 -11.91
CA THR A 303 16.43 -10.19 -12.85
C THR A 303 15.26 -9.41 -12.23
N LEU A 304 15.09 -9.52 -10.91
CA LEU A 304 14.05 -8.87 -10.11
C LEU A 304 14.47 -7.49 -9.55
N THR A 305 15.51 -6.88 -10.10
CA THR A 305 15.92 -5.53 -9.69
C THR A 305 15.06 -4.48 -10.43
N PRO A 306 14.56 -3.45 -9.74
CA PRO A 306 13.85 -2.34 -10.38
C PRO A 306 14.66 -1.72 -11.51
N GLY A 307 14.00 -1.40 -12.63
CA GLY A 307 14.65 -0.89 -13.86
C GLY A 307 14.98 -1.96 -14.91
N ASN A 308 14.92 -3.25 -14.58
CA ASN A 308 14.99 -4.31 -15.58
C ASN A 308 13.61 -4.51 -16.26
N VAL A 309 13.59 -4.66 -17.59
CA VAL A 309 12.36 -4.91 -18.37
C VAL A 309 11.61 -6.15 -17.85
N ALA A 310 12.34 -7.17 -17.39
CA ALA A 310 11.74 -8.37 -16.81
C ALA A 310 10.99 -8.06 -15.50
N TYR A 311 11.57 -7.24 -14.62
CA TYR A 311 10.94 -6.81 -13.37
C TYR A 311 9.68 -5.99 -13.65
N GLU A 312 9.77 -4.98 -14.54
CA GLU A 312 8.63 -4.12 -14.87
C GLU A 312 7.48 -4.91 -15.53
N GLY A 313 7.80 -5.83 -16.44
CA GLY A 313 6.80 -6.70 -17.05
C GLY A 313 6.08 -7.58 -16.02
N LEU A 314 6.82 -8.16 -15.08
CA LEU A 314 6.25 -8.97 -13.99
C LEU A 314 5.44 -8.09 -13.02
N TYR A 315 5.91 -6.88 -12.73
CA TYR A 315 5.22 -5.91 -11.88
C TYR A 315 3.88 -5.49 -12.49
N ILE A 316 3.83 -5.17 -13.79
CA ILE A 316 2.58 -4.89 -14.51
C ILE A 316 1.63 -6.08 -14.44
N ALA A 317 2.13 -7.30 -14.69
CA ALA A 317 1.31 -8.51 -14.67
C ALA A 317 0.69 -8.73 -13.28
N PHE A 318 1.46 -8.57 -12.21
CA PHE A 318 0.95 -8.65 -10.83
C PHE A 318 -0.02 -7.53 -10.49
N ILE A 319 0.23 -6.28 -10.89
CA ILE A 319 -0.73 -5.19 -10.67
C ILE A 319 -2.07 -5.52 -11.33
N ILE A 320 -2.06 -5.97 -12.58
CA ILE A 320 -3.28 -6.34 -13.30
C ILE A 320 -3.99 -7.50 -12.58
N PHE A 321 -3.26 -8.56 -12.24
CA PHE A 321 -3.80 -9.69 -11.50
C PHE A 321 -4.44 -9.26 -10.17
N PHE A 322 -3.74 -8.47 -9.36
CA PHE A 322 -4.25 -8.02 -8.06
C PHE A 322 -5.41 -7.03 -8.17
N CYS A 323 -5.47 -6.20 -9.21
CA CYS A 323 -6.63 -5.35 -9.49
C CYS A 323 -7.89 -6.19 -9.75
N TYR A 324 -7.77 -7.25 -10.57
CA TYR A 324 -8.88 -8.18 -10.81
C TYR A 324 -9.25 -8.98 -9.57
N PHE A 325 -8.25 -9.57 -8.92
CA PHE A 325 -8.44 -10.37 -7.71
C PHE A 325 -9.12 -9.57 -6.60
N TYR A 326 -8.60 -8.38 -6.28
CA TYR A 326 -9.16 -7.55 -5.22
C TYR A 326 -10.60 -7.11 -5.55
N THR A 327 -10.86 -6.74 -6.80
CA THR A 327 -12.21 -6.33 -7.23
C THR A 327 -13.21 -7.48 -7.12
N ALA A 328 -12.83 -8.69 -7.55
CA ALA A 328 -13.69 -9.86 -7.48
C ALA A 328 -14.00 -10.27 -6.02
N VAL A 329 -13.03 -10.15 -5.12
CA VAL A 329 -13.20 -10.51 -3.69
C VAL A 329 -14.05 -9.48 -2.94
N THR A 330 -13.88 -8.20 -3.24
CA THR A 330 -14.57 -7.12 -2.51
C THR A 330 -15.95 -6.79 -3.05
N PHE A 331 -16.16 -6.95 -4.36
CA PHE A 331 -17.42 -6.64 -5.02
C PHE A 331 -18.06 -7.91 -5.57
N ASN A 332 -18.97 -8.50 -4.80
CA ASN A 332 -19.74 -9.66 -5.25
C ASN A 332 -20.99 -9.20 -6.04
N PRO A 333 -21.07 -9.40 -7.37
CA PRO A 333 -22.21 -8.96 -8.18
C PRO A 333 -23.52 -9.67 -7.81
N VAL A 334 -23.45 -10.89 -7.28
CA VAL A 334 -24.61 -11.67 -6.87
C VAL A 334 -25.28 -11.04 -5.65
N ASP A 335 -24.50 -10.71 -4.63
CA ASP A 335 -25.00 -10.08 -3.41
C ASP A 335 -25.60 -8.70 -3.70
N VAL A 336 -24.98 -7.93 -4.61
CA VAL A 336 -25.50 -6.62 -5.04
C VAL A 336 -26.83 -6.79 -5.77
N ALA A 337 -26.94 -7.76 -6.68
CA ALA A 337 -28.17 -8.03 -7.42
C ALA A 337 -29.31 -8.52 -6.49
N ASP A 338 -29.00 -9.36 -5.50
CA ASP A 338 -29.98 -9.85 -4.52
C ASP A 338 -30.43 -8.74 -3.58
N ASN A 339 -29.52 -7.88 -3.13
CA ASN A 339 -29.88 -6.70 -2.34
C ASN A 339 -30.76 -5.74 -3.16
N MET A 340 -30.42 -5.48 -4.42
CA MET A 340 -31.28 -4.68 -5.31
C MET A 340 -32.68 -5.28 -5.42
N LYS A 341 -32.78 -6.60 -5.62
CA LYS A 341 -34.06 -7.32 -5.67
C LYS A 341 -34.84 -7.19 -4.35
N LYS A 342 -34.18 -7.35 -3.20
CA LYS A 342 -34.80 -7.20 -1.87
C LYS A 342 -35.36 -5.80 -1.63
N TYR A 343 -34.67 -4.76 -2.10
CA TYR A 343 -35.13 -3.37 -2.01
C TYR A 343 -36.09 -2.96 -3.16
N GLY A 344 -36.56 -3.89 -3.99
CA GLY A 344 -37.46 -3.61 -5.10
C GLY A 344 -36.82 -2.81 -6.25
N GLY A 345 -35.49 -2.76 -6.30
CA GLY A 345 -34.70 -2.13 -7.35
C GLY A 345 -34.41 -3.08 -8.51
N PHE A 346 -34.47 -2.59 -9.74
CA PHE A 346 -34.10 -3.34 -10.92
C PHE A 346 -33.41 -2.46 -11.96
N VAL A 347 -32.60 -3.08 -12.82
CA VAL A 347 -31.98 -2.40 -13.96
C VAL A 347 -32.97 -2.46 -15.13
N PRO A 348 -33.35 -1.31 -15.73
CA PRO A 348 -34.28 -1.30 -16.87
C PRO A 348 -33.81 -2.22 -18.00
N GLY A 349 -34.70 -3.08 -18.49
CA GLY A 349 -34.40 -4.03 -19.57
C GLY A 349 -33.73 -5.35 -19.14
N ILE A 350 -33.45 -5.55 -17.84
CA ILE A 350 -32.79 -6.76 -17.35
C ILE A 350 -33.62 -7.39 -16.23
N ARG A 351 -33.84 -8.71 -16.31
CA ARG A 351 -34.60 -9.44 -15.29
C ARG A 351 -33.84 -9.42 -13.94
N PRO A 352 -34.51 -9.10 -12.81
CA PRO A 352 -33.89 -9.12 -11.48
C PRO A 352 -33.32 -10.49 -11.09
N GLY A 353 -32.24 -10.50 -10.33
CA GLY A 353 -31.54 -11.72 -9.89
C GLY A 353 -30.34 -12.06 -10.77
N LYS A 354 -30.19 -13.33 -11.18
CA LYS A 354 -28.98 -13.83 -11.87
C LYS A 354 -28.58 -13.02 -13.11
N LYS A 355 -29.56 -12.61 -13.93
CA LYS A 355 -29.29 -11.79 -15.14
C LYS A 355 -28.77 -10.39 -14.82
N THR A 356 -29.19 -9.82 -13.69
CA THR A 356 -28.65 -8.54 -13.20
C THR A 356 -27.22 -8.71 -12.69
N ALA A 357 -26.92 -9.81 -11.99
CA ALA A 357 -25.57 -10.13 -11.55
C ALA A 357 -24.60 -10.32 -12.73
N GLU A 358 -24.99 -11.11 -13.75
CA GLU A 358 -24.22 -11.30 -14.99
C GLU A 358 -23.93 -9.97 -15.72
N TYR A 359 -24.90 -9.05 -15.72
CA TYR A 359 -24.74 -7.73 -16.33
C TYR A 359 -23.75 -6.85 -15.56
N ILE A 360 -23.88 -6.80 -14.23
CA ILE A 360 -22.98 -6.04 -13.36
C ILE A 360 -21.55 -6.60 -13.47
N ASP A 361 -21.40 -7.92 -13.47
CA ASP A 361 -20.11 -8.61 -13.60
C ASP A 361 -19.40 -8.30 -14.93
N ARG A 362 -20.13 -8.36 -16.06
CA ARG A 362 -19.59 -7.97 -17.38
C ARG A 362 -19.13 -6.51 -17.40
N ILE A 363 -19.86 -5.63 -16.72
CA ILE A 363 -19.51 -4.22 -16.61
C ILE A 363 -18.25 -4.05 -15.77
N LEU A 364 -18.20 -4.65 -14.59
CA LEU A 364 -17.05 -4.59 -13.68
C LEU A 364 -15.79 -5.08 -14.37
N THR A 365 -15.82 -6.28 -14.97
CA THR A 365 -14.66 -6.87 -15.65
C THR A 365 -14.04 -5.95 -16.71
N ARG A 366 -14.88 -5.24 -17.49
CA ARG A 366 -14.41 -4.27 -18.50
C ARG A 366 -13.88 -2.98 -17.90
N ILE A 367 -14.51 -2.50 -16.83
CA ILE A 367 -14.05 -1.30 -16.12
C ILE A 367 -12.70 -1.58 -15.45
N THR A 368 -12.59 -2.72 -14.76
CA THR A 368 -11.38 -3.14 -14.06
C THR A 368 -10.20 -3.28 -15.01
N LEU A 369 -10.43 -3.68 -16.27
CA LEU A 369 -9.37 -3.69 -17.30
C LEU A 369 -8.76 -2.29 -17.48
N GLY A 370 -9.62 -1.27 -17.65
CA GLY A 370 -9.18 0.11 -17.80
C GLY A 370 -8.52 0.66 -16.53
N GLY A 371 -9.07 0.33 -15.36
CA GLY A 371 -8.47 0.69 -14.07
C GLY A 371 -7.09 0.06 -13.86
N ALA A 372 -6.95 -1.23 -14.14
CA ALA A 372 -5.71 -1.98 -13.99
C ALA A 372 -4.60 -1.44 -14.90
N LEU A 373 -4.90 -1.17 -16.17
CA LEU A 373 -3.95 -0.60 -17.14
C LEU A 373 -3.49 0.80 -16.73
N TYR A 374 -4.41 1.64 -16.24
CA TYR A 374 -4.07 2.97 -15.74
C TYR A 374 -3.17 2.88 -14.51
N VAL A 375 -3.50 2.03 -13.53
CA VAL A 375 -2.69 1.86 -12.31
C VAL A 375 -1.31 1.33 -12.67
N SER A 376 -1.21 0.34 -13.56
CA SER A 376 0.09 -0.20 -13.98
C SER A 376 0.92 0.84 -14.73
N ALA A 377 0.31 1.62 -15.63
CA ALA A 377 1.00 2.70 -16.33
C ALA A 377 1.56 3.76 -15.37
N VAL A 378 0.77 4.17 -14.37
CA VAL A 378 1.21 5.15 -13.36
C VAL A 378 2.35 4.62 -12.49
N CYS A 379 2.35 3.32 -12.16
CA CYS A 379 3.40 2.72 -11.33
C CYS A 379 4.73 2.53 -12.07
N VAL A 380 4.70 2.28 -13.38
CA VAL A 380 5.92 2.03 -14.19
C VAL A 380 6.50 3.30 -14.78
N LEU A 381 5.68 4.33 -15.02
CA LEU A 381 6.11 5.59 -15.62
C LEU A 381 7.30 6.27 -14.89
N PRO A 382 7.37 6.29 -13.54
CA PRO A 382 8.55 6.81 -12.83
C PRO A 382 9.83 5.99 -12.98
N SER A 383 9.75 4.72 -13.37
CA SER A 383 10.92 3.86 -13.61
C SER A 383 11.51 4.09 -15.00
N ILE A 384 10.68 4.53 -15.95
CA ILE A 384 11.08 4.84 -17.33
C ILE A 384 11.65 6.27 -17.45
N LEU A 385 11.16 7.19 -16.61
CA LEU A 385 11.65 8.58 -16.50
C LEU A 385 12.96 8.64 -15.72
#